data_AF-A0A7W0PL21-F1
#
_entry.id   AF-A0A7W0PL21-F1
#
_cell.length_a   1.000
_cell.length_b   1.000
_cell.length_c   1.000
_cell.angle_alpha   90.00
_cell.angle_beta   90.00
_cell.angle_gamma   90.00
#
_symmetry.space_group_name_H-M   'P 1'
#
loop_
_entity.id
_entity.type
_entity.pdbx_description
1 polymer ?
#
loop_
_entity_poly.entity_id
_entity_poly.type
_entity_poly.pdbx_seq_one_letter_code
_entity_poly.pdbx_strand_id
1 'polypeptide(L)'
;MTLGLHPDAVAAAREHTDRRKAAAWACLAGLGQGAIVLFGHLAFPYVRNLLLGPAYLLLLPAIAHLQLRHAGVRGSGATLGTITGVAALLLGVGGELNVDAQPAALFALGMWWWTIGKLWAETGVLSAAFGGLTAGAGTLALLASFVASGLAPLTALNPGIPDLALWDASRCALAAWSVILGLALYRSPGRLPSGRPEAQRANESEEHISLTR
;
A
#
# COMPACT_ATOMS: atom_id res chain seq x y z
N MET A 1 -32.91 15.40 -24.98
CA MET A 1 -31.72 15.08 -25.80
C MET A 1 -30.53 14.95 -24.86
N THR A 2 -30.41 13.82 -24.17
CA THR A 2 -29.26 13.52 -23.30
C THR A 2 -28.14 13.07 -24.20
N LEU A 3 -27.08 13.89 -24.33
CA LEU A 3 -25.81 13.48 -24.92
C LEU A 3 -25.36 12.22 -24.19
N GLY A 4 -25.59 11.05 -24.78
CA GLY A 4 -25.16 9.77 -24.24
C GLY A 4 -23.65 9.73 -24.29
N LEU A 5 -23.01 10.06 -23.17
CA LEU A 5 -21.57 9.86 -23.01
C LEU A 5 -21.28 8.38 -23.28
N HIS A 6 -20.33 8.12 -24.18
CA HIS A 6 -19.85 6.78 -24.49
C HIS A 6 -19.54 6.05 -23.16
N PRO A 7 -19.93 4.77 -22.99
CA PRO A 7 -19.74 4.04 -21.73
C PRO A 7 -18.28 4.09 -21.23
N ASP A 8 -17.32 4.13 -22.15
CA ASP A 8 -15.88 4.26 -21.86
C ASP A 8 -15.52 5.62 -21.24
N ALA A 9 -16.19 6.70 -21.64
CA ALA A 9 -15.97 8.03 -21.07
C ALA A 9 -16.47 8.10 -19.62
N VAL A 10 -17.59 7.41 -19.32
CA VAL A 10 -18.13 7.31 -17.95
C VAL A 10 -17.21 6.45 -17.07
N ALA A 11 -16.69 5.34 -17.61
CA ALA A 11 -15.73 4.49 -16.90
C ALA A 11 -14.43 5.23 -16.58
N ALA A 12 -13.86 5.95 -17.55
CA ALA A 12 -12.64 6.76 -17.35
C ALA A 12 -12.83 7.88 -16.32
N ALA A 13 -13.98 8.55 -16.32
CA ALA A 13 -14.30 9.59 -15.34
C ALA A 13 -14.44 9.04 -13.91
N ARG A 14 -15.01 7.83 -13.76
CA ARG A 14 -15.08 7.13 -12.47
C ARG A 14 -13.71 6.72 -11.98
N GLU A 15 -12.89 6.09 -12.83
CA GLU A 15 -11.52 5.69 -12.49
C GLU A 15 -10.69 6.89 -12.00
N HIS A 16 -10.79 8.03 -12.69
CA HIS A 16 -10.10 9.25 -12.30
C HIS A 16 -10.55 9.79 -10.94
N THR A 17 -11.86 9.72 -10.67
CA THR A 17 -12.43 10.14 -9.38
C THR A 17 -11.98 9.23 -8.24
N ASP A 18 -12.01 7.92 -8.45
CA ASP A 18 -11.61 6.93 -7.45
C ASP A 18 -10.12 7.01 -7.15
N ARG A 19 -9.29 7.25 -8.18
CA ARG A 19 -7.85 7.48 -8.00
C ARG A 19 -7.57 8.73 -7.16
N ARG A 20 -8.27 9.83 -7.40
CA ARG A 20 -8.11 11.08 -6.62
C ARG A 20 -8.52 10.89 -5.17
N LYS A 21 -9.60 10.15 -4.92
CA LYS A 21 -10.02 9.80 -3.55
C LYS A 21 -8.97 8.93 -2.87
N ALA A 22 -8.49 7.88 -3.54
CA ALA A 22 -7.42 7.02 -3.02
C ALA A 22 -6.14 7.81 -2.69
N ALA A 23 -5.75 8.74 -3.57
CA ALA A 23 -4.62 9.64 -3.35
C ALA A 23 -4.81 10.54 -2.12
N ALA A 24 -6.00 11.14 -1.98
CA ALA A 24 -6.33 11.98 -0.83
C ALA A 24 -6.28 11.18 0.48
N TRP A 25 -6.85 9.96 0.48
CA TRP A 25 -6.83 9.08 1.65
C TRP A 25 -5.41 8.63 2.02
N ALA A 26 -4.56 8.30 1.05
CA ALA A 26 -3.15 7.97 1.30
C ALA A 26 -2.39 9.16 1.91
N CYS A 27 -2.59 10.38 1.40
CA CYS A 27 -2.00 11.58 1.99
C CYS A 27 -2.50 11.83 3.41
N LEU A 28 -3.81 11.72 3.65
CA LEU A 28 -4.40 11.90 4.99
C LEU A 28 -3.87 10.86 5.98
N ALA A 29 -3.69 9.61 5.55
CA ALA A 29 -3.08 8.57 6.36
C ALA A 29 -1.64 8.92 6.73
N GLY A 30 -0.83 9.33 5.75
CA GLY A 30 0.56 9.73 5.98
C GLY A 30 0.70 10.95 6.89
N LEU A 31 -0.15 11.97 6.71
CA LEU A 31 -0.20 13.13 7.59
C LEU A 31 -0.67 12.78 9.00
N GLY A 32 -1.68 11.91 9.13
CA GLY A 32 -2.18 11.44 10.42
C GLY A 32 -1.12 10.65 11.19
N GLN A 33 -0.45 9.70 10.52
CA GLN A 33 0.66 8.94 11.08
C GLN A 33 1.83 9.86 11.47
N GLY A 34 2.21 10.80 10.59
CA GLY A 34 3.27 11.76 10.86
C GLY A 34 2.94 12.67 12.06
N ALA A 35 1.70 13.13 12.17
CA ALA A 35 1.25 13.92 13.31
C ALA A 35 1.32 13.13 14.63
N ILE A 36 0.97 11.83 14.60
CA ILE A 36 1.11 10.95 15.77
C ILE A 36 2.57 10.77 16.16
N VAL A 37 3.48 10.59 15.20
CA VAL A 37 4.91 10.46 15.48
C VAL A 37 5.48 11.75 16.08
N LEU A 38 5.16 12.91 15.49
CA LEU A 38 5.74 14.19 15.90
C LEU A 38 5.13 14.75 17.19
N PHE A 39 3.82 14.63 17.36
CA PHE A 39 3.08 15.30 18.44
C PHE A 39 2.43 14.31 19.43
N GLY A 40 2.52 13.00 19.20
CA GLY A 40 1.88 12.00 20.04
C GLY A 40 2.37 11.98 21.49
N HIS A 41 3.58 12.50 21.76
CA HIS A 41 4.11 12.67 23.11
C HIS A 41 3.48 13.84 23.87
N LEU A 42 2.88 14.81 23.16
CA LEU A 42 2.17 15.96 23.74
C LEU A 42 0.69 15.69 23.99
N ALA A 43 0.14 14.66 23.33
CA ALA A 43 -1.26 14.28 23.45
C ALA A 43 -1.49 13.36 24.65
N PHE A 44 -2.69 13.43 25.24
CA PHE A 44 -3.09 12.45 26.24
C PHE A 44 -3.07 11.03 25.64
N PRO A 45 -2.61 10.01 26.39
CA PRO A 45 -2.47 8.64 25.87
C PRO A 45 -3.75 8.07 25.23
N TYR A 46 -4.92 8.37 25.80
CA TYR A 46 -6.21 7.91 25.26
C TYR A 46 -6.56 8.55 23.91
N VAL A 47 -6.24 9.84 23.71
CA VAL A 47 -6.45 10.54 22.43
C VAL A 47 -5.51 9.98 21.37
N ARG A 48 -4.24 9.77 21.72
CA ARG A 48 -3.26 9.15 20.83
C ARG A 48 -3.72 7.77 20.38
N ASN A 49 -4.14 6.91 21.30
CA ASN A 49 -4.60 5.57 21.00
C ASN A 49 -5.89 5.55 20.17
N LEU A 50 -6.80 6.50 20.38
CA LEU A 50 -8.00 6.67 19.56
C LEU A 50 -7.66 7.05 18.11
N LEU A 51 -6.61 7.84 17.89
CA LEU A 51 -6.21 8.33 16.56
C LEU A 51 -5.35 7.33 15.77
N LEU A 52 -4.65 6.42 16.47
CA LEU A 52 -3.78 5.40 15.86
C LEU A 52 -4.53 4.49 14.88
N GLY A 53 -5.60 3.83 15.33
CA GLY A 53 -6.39 2.93 14.49
C GLY A 53 -6.86 3.60 13.19
N PRO A 54 -7.57 4.75 13.26
CA PRO A 54 -7.97 5.51 12.09
C PRO A 54 -6.79 5.86 11.17
N ALA A 55 -5.66 6.36 11.71
CA ALA A 55 -4.51 6.75 10.89
C ALA A 55 -3.96 5.60 10.03
N TYR A 56 -3.93 4.37 10.55
CA TYR A 56 -3.58 3.18 9.77
C TYR A 56 -4.68 2.77 8.79
N LEU A 57 -5.95 2.76 9.22
CA LEU A 57 -7.08 2.31 8.39
C LEU A 57 -7.38 3.27 7.22
N LEU A 58 -6.97 4.53 7.31
CA LEU A 58 -7.06 5.49 6.20
C LEU A 58 -6.24 5.08 4.97
N LEU A 59 -5.31 4.12 5.08
CA LEU A 59 -4.63 3.52 3.91
C LEU A 59 -5.50 2.50 3.15
N LEU A 60 -6.57 1.97 3.76
CA LEU A 60 -7.40 0.93 3.12
C LEU A 60 -7.98 1.34 1.76
N PRO A 61 -8.51 2.56 1.56
CA PRO A 61 -8.98 2.99 0.25
C PRO A 61 -7.88 2.98 -0.82
N ALA A 62 -6.64 3.30 -0.44
CA ALA A 62 -5.50 3.25 -1.36
C ALA A 62 -5.11 1.82 -1.71
N ILE A 63 -5.10 0.91 -0.73
CA ILE A 63 -4.86 -0.53 -0.95
C ILE A 63 -5.94 -1.11 -1.86
N ALA A 64 -7.21 -0.82 -1.60
CA ALA A 64 -8.32 -1.29 -2.42
C ALA A 64 -8.23 -0.78 -3.87
N HIS A 65 -7.83 0.48 -4.06
CA HIS A 65 -7.62 1.02 -5.40
C HIS A 65 -6.46 0.33 -6.12
N LEU A 66 -5.34 0.08 -5.43
CA LEU A 66 -4.20 -0.65 -5.98
C LEU A 66 -4.55 -2.09 -6.34
N GLN A 67 -5.38 -2.77 -5.55
CA GLN A 67 -5.90 -4.10 -5.85
C GLN A 67 -6.59 -4.13 -7.22
N LEU A 68 -7.50 -3.18 -7.46
CA LEU A 68 -8.25 -3.10 -8.71
C LEU A 68 -7.32 -2.87 -9.91
N ARG A 69 -6.34 -1.97 -9.78
CA ARG A 69 -5.37 -1.69 -10.87
C ARG A 69 -4.48 -2.87 -11.16
N HIS A 70 -4.01 -3.58 -10.13
CA HIS A 70 -3.14 -4.73 -10.29
C HIS A 70 -3.87 -5.98 -10.73
N ALA A 71 -5.14 -6.16 -10.36
CA ALA A 71 -5.94 -7.32 -10.77
C ALA A 71 -6.04 -7.45 -12.30
N GLY A 72 -6.06 -6.32 -13.02
CA GLY A 72 -6.08 -6.29 -14.49
C GLY A 72 -4.78 -6.72 -15.17
N VAL A 73 -3.66 -6.83 -14.45
CA VAL A 73 -2.35 -7.19 -15.01
C VAL A 73 -1.78 -8.47 -14.38
N ARG A 74 -1.97 -8.64 -13.06
CA ARG A 74 -1.48 -9.80 -12.30
C ARG A 74 -2.34 -10.07 -11.06
N GLY A 75 -3.44 -10.80 -11.25
CA GLY A 75 -4.42 -11.09 -10.21
C GLY A 75 -3.87 -11.73 -8.92
N SER A 76 -2.98 -12.72 -9.04
CA SER A 76 -2.39 -13.39 -7.86
C SER A 76 -1.53 -12.46 -7.02
N GLY A 77 -0.73 -11.63 -7.67
CA GLY A 77 0.12 -10.62 -7.03
C GLY A 77 -0.71 -9.54 -6.35
N ALA A 78 -1.77 -9.07 -7.01
CA ALA A 78 -2.69 -8.09 -6.44
C ALA A 78 -3.24 -8.60 -5.10
N THR A 79 -3.85 -9.79 -5.09
CA THR A 79 -4.47 -10.38 -3.89
C THR A 79 -3.46 -10.57 -2.76
N LEU A 80 -2.26 -11.06 -3.06
CA LEU A 80 -1.21 -11.22 -2.04
C LEU A 80 -0.75 -9.87 -1.49
N GLY A 81 -0.59 -8.85 -2.34
CA GLY A 81 -0.27 -7.49 -1.93
C GLY A 81 -1.35 -6.85 -1.04
N THR A 82 -2.62 -7.15 -1.31
CA THR A 82 -3.74 -6.64 -0.51
C THR A 82 -3.84 -7.34 0.84
N ILE A 83 -3.74 -8.66 0.88
CA ILE A 83 -3.78 -9.44 2.13
C ILE A 83 -2.60 -9.04 3.03
N THR A 84 -1.39 -9.00 2.48
CA THR A 84 -0.20 -8.58 3.23
C THR A 84 -0.30 -7.12 3.69
N GLY A 85 -0.90 -6.24 2.89
CA GLY A 85 -1.15 -4.85 3.29
C GLY A 85 -2.13 -4.70 4.45
N VAL A 86 -3.26 -5.40 4.39
CA VAL A 86 -4.22 -5.39 5.51
C VAL A 86 -3.59 -5.98 6.77
N ALA A 87 -2.85 -7.08 6.65
CA ALA A 87 -2.13 -7.67 7.78
C ALA A 87 -1.10 -6.69 8.37
N ALA A 88 -0.34 -5.98 7.54
CA ALA A 88 0.62 -4.97 7.98
C ALA A 88 -0.05 -3.82 8.74
N LEU A 89 -1.22 -3.36 8.31
CA LEU A 89 -1.98 -2.32 9.03
C LEU A 89 -2.47 -2.82 10.40
N LEU A 90 -3.05 -4.02 10.46
CA LEU A 90 -3.57 -4.59 11.71
C LEU A 90 -2.45 -4.87 12.71
N LEU A 91 -1.34 -5.48 12.26
CA LEU A 91 -0.17 -5.70 13.09
C LEU A 91 0.52 -4.39 13.46
N GLY A 92 0.52 -3.38 12.58
CA GLY A 92 0.98 -2.03 12.89
C GLY A 92 0.26 -1.43 14.09
N VAL A 93 -1.08 -1.52 14.13
CA VAL A 93 -1.87 -1.12 15.30
C VAL A 93 -1.51 -1.97 16.53
N GLY A 94 -1.32 -3.28 16.35
CA GLY A 94 -0.86 -4.17 17.43
C GLY A 94 0.49 -3.75 18.03
N GLY A 95 1.47 -3.39 17.19
CA GLY A 95 2.80 -2.93 17.61
C GLY A 95 2.78 -1.58 18.35
N GLU A 96 1.79 -0.73 18.09
CA GLU A 96 1.57 0.51 18.83
C GLU A 96 0.97 0.27 20.23
N LEU A 97 0.19 -0.81 20.38
CA LEU A 97 -0.46 -1.17 21.63
C LEU A 97 0.40 -2.12 22.48
N ASN A 98 1.32 -2.87 21.86
CA ASN A 98 2.19 -3.82 22.52
C ASN A 98 3.59 -3.85 21.85
N VAL A 99 4.63 -3.54 22.62
CA VAL A 99 6.04 -3.57 22.17
C VAL A 99 6.43 -4.96 21.65
N ASP A 100 5.93 -6.03 22.27
CA ASP A 100 6.26 -7.41 21.86
C ASP A 100 5.72 -7.76 20.46
N ALA A 101 4.72 -7.00 19.98
CA ALA A 101 4.16 -7.18 18.65
C ALA A 101 4.92 -6.39 17.56
N GLN A 102 5.84 -5.48 17.93
CA GLN A 102 6.56 -4.63 16.98
C GLN A 102 7.39 -5.41 15.95
N PRO A 103 8.13 -6.48 16.32
CA PRO A 103 8.87 -7.26 15.32
C PRO A 103 7.95 -7.93 14.29
N ALA A 104 6.81 -8.48 14.73
CA ALA A 104 5.82 -9.08 13.83
C ALA A 104 5.21 -8.02 12.89
N ALA A 105 4.96 -6.82 13.38
CA ALA A 105 4.47 -5.70 12.59
C ALA A 105 5.50 -5.23 11.54
N LEU A 106 6.78 -5.11 11.92
CA LEU A 106 7.88 -4.82 11.00
C LEU A 106 8.03 -5.89 9.92
N PHE A 107 7.89 -7.16 10.30
CA PHE A 107 7.92 -8.28 9.35
C PHE A 107 6.78 -8.18 8.33
N ALA A 108 5.56 -7.95 8.79
CA ALA A 108 4.39 -7.82 7.92
C ALA A 108 4.49 -6.60 6.99
N LEU A 109 4.95 -5.45 7.51
CA LEU A 109 5.24 -4.26 6.71
C LEU A 109 6.31 -4.55 5.65
N GLY A 110 7.39 -5.23 6.05
CA GLY A 110 8.46 -5.63 5.16
C GLY A 110 8.00 -6.54 4.03
N MET A 111 7.20 -7.56 4.36
CA MET A 111 6.60 -8.45 3.37
C MET A 111 5.65 -7.71 2.41
N TRP A 112 4.83 -6.80 2.93
CA TRP A 112 3.92 -6.01 2.13
C TRP A 112 4.65 -5.10 1.15
N TRP A 113 5.60 -4.29 1.63
CA TRP A 113 6.39 -3.38 0.80
C TRP A 113 7.26 -4.11 -0.23
N TRP A 114 7.85 -5.24 0.15
CA TRP A 114 8.55 -6.11 -0.79
C TRP A 114 7.64 -6.59 -1.92
N THR A 115 6.47 -7.11 -1.57
CA THR A 115 5.50 -7.65 -2.53
C THR A 115 5.01 -6.58 -3.48
N ILE A 116 4.52 -5.45 -2.95
CA ILE A 116 3.92 -4.40 -3.77
C ILE A 116 4.98 -3.63 -4.57
N GLY A 117 6.19 -3.47 -4.01
CA GLY A 117 7.32 -2.85 -4.69
C GLY A 117 7.75 -3.63 -5.92
N LYS A 118 7.88 -4.96 -5.80
CA LYS A 118 8.14 -5.84 -6.96
C LYS A 118 7.04 -5.77 -8.00
N LEU A 119 5.78 -5.80 -7.56
CA LEU A 119 4.65 -5.68 -8.49
C LEU A 119 4.70 -4.37 -9.26
N TRP A 120 5.03 -3.25 -8.62
CA TRP A 120 5.18 -1.97 -9.31
C TRP A 120 6.38 -1.96 -10.28
N ALA A 121 7.49 -2.57 -9.89
CA ALA A 121 8.67 -2.70 -10.76
C ALA A 121 8.39 -3.51 -12.03
N GLU A 122 7.58 -4.57 -11.92
CA GLU A 122 7.29 -5.49 -13.03
C GLU A 122 6.09 -5.06 -13.89
N THR A 123 5.03 -4.52 -13.29
CA THR A 123 3.77 -4.21 -14.00
C THR A 123 3.70 -2.79 -14.56
N GLY A 124 4.54 -1.88 -14.07
CA GLY A 124 4.52 -0.47 -14.48
C GLY A 124 3.23 0.29 -14.10
N VAL A 125 2.42 -0.24 -13.18
CA VAL A 125 1.22 0.44 -12.65
C VAL A 125 1.60 1.74 -11.94
N LEU A 126 2.79 1.78 -11.33
CA LEU A 126 3.51 2.95 -10.84
C LEU A 126 4.94 2.91 -11.41
N SER A 127 5.74 3.96 -11.17
CA SER A 127 7.11 4.01 -11.68
C SER A 127 7.96 2.87 -11.12
N ALA A 128 8.77 2.23 -11.97
CA ALA A 128 9.63 1.13 -11.55
C ALA A 128 10.64 1.56 -10.48
N ALA A 129 11.11 2.81 -10.53
CA ALA A 129 11.97 3.39 -9.51
C ALA A 129 11.28 3.43 -8.13
N PHE A 130 10.00 3.86 -8.07
CA PHE A 130 9.25 3.85 -6.82
C PHE A 130 8.96 2.42 -6.32
N GLY A 131 8.72 1.49 -7.25
CA GLY A 131 8.63 0.06 -6.96
C GLY A 131 9.90 -0.50 -6.32
N GLY A 132 11.07 -0.23 -6.93
CA GLY A 132 12.37 -0.64 -6.41
C GLY A 132 12.69 -0.04 -5.04
N LEU A 133 12.42 1.25 -4.85
CA LEU A 133 12.58 1.91 -3.54
C LEU A 133 11.67 1.31 -2.47
N THR A 134 10.41 1.03 -2.80
CA THR A 134 9.47 0.39 -1.88
C THR A 134 9.91 -1.03 -1.54
N ALA A 135 10.39 -1.80 -2.52
CA ALA A 135 10.91 -3.14 -2.27
C ALA A 135 12.15 -3.10 -1.35
N GLY A 136 13.09 -2.18 -1.61
CA GLY A 136 14.26 -1.97 -0.76
C GLY A 136 13.89 -1.59 0.67
N ALA A 137 12.93 -0.67 0.85
CA ALA A 137 12.39 -0.33 2.17
C ALA A 137 11.75 -1.56 2.85
N GLY A 138 11.08 -2.42 2.08
CA GLY A 138 10.55 -3.70 2.58
C GLY A 138 11.66 -4.63 3.09
N THR A 139 12.76 -4.77 2.35
CA THR A 139 13.93 -5.54 2.80
C THR A 139 14.53 -4.98 4.09
N LEU A 140 14.64 -3.65 4.20
CA LEU A 140 15.13 -3.00 5.42
C LEU A 140 14.19 -3.24 6.61
N ALA A 141 12.87 -3.19 6.41
CA ALA A 141 11.90 -3.49 7.46
C ALA A 141 11.96 -4.98 7.90
N LEU A 142 12.18 -5.91 6.96
CA LEU A 142 12.43 -7.31 7.29
C LEU A 142 13.69 -7.46 8.15
N LEU A 143 14.81 -6.86 7.75
CA LEU A 143 16.04 -6.90 8.55
C LEU A 143 15.84 -6.27 9.92
N ALA A 144 15.14 -5.14 10.00
CA ALA A 144 14.79 -4.49 11.26
C ALA A 144 13.97 -5.41 12.18
N SER A 145 13.07 -6.24 11.65
CA SER A 145 12.32 -7.21 12.45
C SER A 145 13.21 -8.25 13.13
N PHE A 146 14.21 -8.78 12.41
CA PHE A 146 15.17 -9.74 12.97
C PHE A 146 16.11 -9.08 13.98
N VAL A 147 16.57 -7.87 13.67
CA VAL A 147 17.41 -7.09 14.58
C VAL A 147 16.66 -6.75 15.87
N ALA A 148 15.41 -6.29 15.78
CA ALA A 148 14.59 -6.00 16.95
C ALA A 148 14.37 -7.24 17.83
N SER A 149 14.00 -8.38 17.23
CA SER A 149 13.81 -9.64 17.97
C SER A 149 15.11 -10.18 18.58
N GLY A 150 16.25 -10.02 17.88
CA GLY A 150 17.55 -10.54 18.33
C GLY A 150 18.23 -9.66 19.37
N LEU A 151 18.06 -8.34 19.27
CA LEU A 151 18.65 -7.40 20.23
C LEU A 151 17.85 -7.29 21.52
N ALA A 152 16.52 -7.42 21.48
CA ALA A 152 15.67 -7.35 22.68
C ALA A 152 16.20 -8.13 23.91
N PRO A 153 16.59 -9.43 23.80
CA PRO A 153 17.14 -10.17 24.94
C PRO A 153 18.54 -9.66 25.34
N LEU A 154 19.35 -9.18 24.41
CA LEU A 154 20.69 -8.67 24.70
C LEU A 154 20.63 -7.34 25.43
N THR A 155 19.76 -6.42 25.01
CA THR A 155 19.53 -5.12 25.67
C THR A 155 18.96 -5.31 27.08
N ALA A 156 18.10 -6.31 27.28
CA ALA A 156 17.58 -6.67 28.60
C ALA A 156 18.68 -7.19 29.56
N LEU A 157 19.68 -7.89 29.02
CA LEU A 157 20.80 -8.43 29.79
C LEU A 157 21.94 -7.40 30.00
N ASN A 158 22.10 -6.45 29.09
CA ASN A 158 23.15 -5.45 29.14
C ASN A 158 22.61 -4.05 28.78
N PRO A 159 22.37 -3.18 29.78
CA PRO A 159 21.90 -1.81 29.58
C PRO A 159 22.86 -0.91 28.77
N GLY A 160 24.10 -1.33 28.54
CA GLY A 160 25.08 -0.61 27.70
C GLY A 160 24.88 -0.80 26.20
N ILE A 161 24.00 -1.70 25.77
CA ILE A 161 23.64 -1.87 24.36
C ILE A 161 22.56 -0.83 24.01
N PRO A 162 22.78 0.04 23.01
CA PRO A 162 21.81 1.06 22.66
C PRO A 162 20.54 0.44 22.06
N ASP A 163 19.38 0.91 22.51
CA ASP A 163 18.11 0.58 21.88
C ASP A 163 18.00 1.33 20.54
N LEU A 164 17.84 0.57 19.45
CA LEU A 164 17.68 1.14 18.13
C LEU A 164 16.20 1.47 17.97
N ALA A 165 15.88 2.76 17.75
CA ALA A 165 14.52 3.26 17.51
C ALA A 165 13.96 2.84 16.13
N LEU A 166 14.10 1.55 15.77
CA LEU A 166 13.68 0.95 14.51
C LEU A 166 12.17 1.05 14.30
N TRP A 167 11.41 0.93 15.40
CA TRP A 167 9.97 1.12 15.38
C TRP A 167 9.62 2.54 14.92
N ASP A 168 10.17 3.56 15.59
CA ASP A 168 9.91 4.96 15.25
C ASP A 168 10.36 5.31 13.83
N ALA A 169 11.53 4.82 13.43
CA ALA A 169 12.04 4.98 12.07
C ALA A 169 11.05 4.39 11.04
N SER A 170 10.47 3.22 11.31
CA SER A 170 9.49 2.59 10.43
C SER A 170 8.19 3.41 10.32
N ARG A 171 7.76 4.07 11.40
CA ARG A 171 6.58 4.95 11.40
C ARG A 171 6.81 6.20 10.57
N CYS A 172 7.98 6.82 10.72
CA CYS A 172 8.41 7.92 9.86
C CYS A 172 8.43 7.50 8.38
N ALA A 173 9.01 6.34 8.10
CA ALA A 173 9.07 5.80 6.75
C ALA A 173 7.67 5.53 6.18
N LEU A 174 6.76 4.95 6.97
CA LEU A 174 5.38 4.69 6.55
C LEU A 174 4.59 5.98 6.29
N ALA A 175 4.75 6.98 7.15
CA ALA A 175 4.13 8.29 6.98
C ALA A 175 4.62 8.96 5.68
N ALA A 176 5.93 9.02 5.46
CA ALA A 176 6.53 9.57 4.24
C ALA A 176 6.11 8.79 2.99
N TRP A 177 6.17 7.46 3.06
CA TRP A 177 5.75 6.58 1.96
C TRP A 177 4.29 6.79 1.58
N SER A 178 3.40 6.96 2.55
CA SER A 178 1.96 7.19 2.32
C SER A 178 1.70 8.52 1.62
N VAL A 179 2.43 9.59 1.98
CA VAL A 179 2.36 10.88 1.28
C VAL A 179 2.89 10.74 -0.15
N ILE A 180 4.04 10.09 -0.34
CA ILE A 180 4.62 9.88 -1.67
C ILE A 180 3.68 9.04 -2.54
N LEU A 181 3.07 8.00 -1.98
CA LEU A 181 2.06 7.18 -2.67
C LEU A 181 0.87 8.03 -3.11
N GLY A 182 0.34 8.89 -2.24
CA GLY A 182 -0.75 9.80 -2.59
C GLY A 182 -0.38 10.71 -3.76
N LEU A 183 0.82 11.29 -3.74
CA LEU A 183 1.35 12.09 -4.85
C LEU A 183 1.52 11.28 -6.13
N ALA A 184 2.02 10.05 -6.03
CA ALA A 184 2.20 9.16 -7.17
C ALA A 184 0.86 8.77 -7.81
N LEU A 185 -0.14 8.43 -7.01
CA LEU A 185 -1.50 8.15 -7.47
C LEU A 185 -2.15 9.39 -8.10
N TYR A 186 -1.95 10.57 -7.51
CA TYR A 186 -2.49 11.82 -8.05
C TYR A 186 -1.94 12.13 -9.45
N ARG A 187 -0.63 11.92 -9.65
CA ARG A 187 0.10 12.18 -10.92
C ARG A 187 -0.02 11.07 -11.96
N SER A 188 -0.40 9.87 -11.57
CA SER A 188 -0.47 8.73 -12.49
C SER A 188 -1.56 8.92 -13.54
N PRO A 189 -1.31 8.63 -14.83
CA PRO A 189 -2.37 8.64 -15.84
C PRO A 189 -3.39 7.53 -15.54
N GLY A 190 -4.66 7.77 -15.86
CA GLY A 190 -5.68 6.72 -15.84
C GLY A 190 -5.34 5.72 -16.94
N ARG A 191 -5.16 4.46 -16.58
CA ARG A 191 -4.99 3.40 -17.59
C ARG A 191 -6.27 2.60 -17.53
N LEU A 192 -7.16 2.88 -18.48
CA LEU A 192 -8.22 1.95 -18.80
C LEU A 192 -7.57 0.58 -19.06
N PRO A 193 -8.16 -0.53 -18.59
CA PRO A 193 -7.81 -1.84 -19.11
C PRO A 193 -8.12 -1.81 -20.61
N SER A 194 -7.12 -1.57 -21.45
CA SER A 194 -7.21 -1.83 -22.89
C SER A 194 -7.10 -3.33 -23.08
N GLY A 195 -8.12 -4.03 -22.60
CA GLY A 195 -8.21 -5.49 -22.60
C GLY A 195 -9.64 -5.85 -22.94
N ARG A 196 -9.99 -5.68 -24.23
CA ARG A 196 -11.04 -6.53 -24.82
C ARG A 196 -10.65 -7.96 -24.44
N PRO A 197 -11.49 -8.72 -23.71
CA PRO A 197 -11.14 -10.07 -23.31
C PRO A 197 -10.70 -10.84 -24.55
N GLU A 198 -9.60 -11.60 -24.49
CA GLU A 198 -9.19 -12.46 -25.61
C GLU A 198 -10.32 -13.41 -26.04
N ALA A 199 -11.23 -13.75 -25.11
CA ALA A 199 -12.47 -14.48 -25.38
C ALA A 199 -13.39 -13.78 -26.40
N GLN A 200 -13.41 -12.45 -26.43
CA GLN A 200 -14.25 -11.68 -27.37
C GLN A 200 -13.60 -11.56 -28.75
N ARG A 201 -12.26 -11.62 -28.84
CA ARG A 201 -11.57 -11.70 -30.13
C ARG A 201 -11.69 -13.09 -30.76
N ALA A 202 -11.64 -14.14 -29.94
CA ALA A 202 -11.85 -15.52 -30.41
C ALA A 202 -13.25 -15.71 -30.99
N ASN A 203 -14.27 -15.16 -30.32
CA ASN A 203 -15.66 -15.26 -30.77
C ASN A 203 -15.91 -14.48 -32.08
N GLU A 204 -15.33 -13.28 -32.23
CA GLU A 204 -15.41 -12.51 -33.49
C GLU A 204 -14.66 -13.20 -34.63
N SER A 205 -13.53 -13.88 -34.37
CA SER A 205 -12.82 -14.65 -35.40
C SER A 205 -13.56 -15.91 -35.87
N GLU A 206 -14.29 -16.59 -34.98
CA GLU A 206 -15.14 -17.73 -35.36
C GLU A 206 -16.38 -17.28 -36.17
N GLU A 207 -16.97 -16.15 -35.79
CA GLU A 207 -18.10 -15.56 -36.51
C GLU A 207 -17.70 -15.07 -37.92
N HIS A 208 -16.50 -14.51 -38.04
CA HIS A 208 -15.98 -14.05 -39.34
C HIS A 208 -15.60 -15.20 -40.30
N ILE A 209 -15.26 -16.39 -39.75
CA ILE A 209 -14.98 -17.61 -40.54
C ILE A 209 -16.29 -18.26 -41.01
N SER A 210 -17.35 -18.23 -40.19
CA SER A 210 -18.64 -18.86 -40.53
C SER A 210 -19.41 -18.10 -41.62
N LEU A 211 -19.25 -16.77 -41.71
CA LEU A 211 -19.90 -15.94 -42.72
C LEU A 211 -19.22 -15.96 -44.11
N THR A 212 -18.05 -16.60 -44.22
CA THR A 212 -17.30 -16.75 -45.48
C THR A 212 -17.40 -18.16 -46.10
N ARG A 213 -18.25 -19.04 -45.57
CA ARG A 213 -18.64 -20.32 -46.20
C ARG A 213 -20.09 -20.27 -46.67
#